data_AF-A0A7Y5SRT3-F1
#
_entry.id   AF-A0A7Y5SRT3-F1
#
_cell.length_a   1.000
_cell.length_b   1.000
_cell.length_c   1.000
_cell.angle_alpha   90.00
_cell.angle_beta   90.00
_cell.angle_gamma   90.00
#
_symmetry.space_group_name_H-M   'P 1'
#
loop_
_entity.id
_entity.type
_entity.pdbx_description
1 polymer ?
#
loop_
_entity_poly.entity_id
_entity_poly.type
_entity_poly.pdbx_seq_one_letter_code
_entity_poly.pdbx_strand_id
1 'polypeptide(L)'
;MRPMLALLTLFLAATSIPAQEQVLQRSEDADRVAKTIKRFHEIDAANPFCTPSFWAWELQLAIAKKDESLARAIAQELYKLQEPDGSWALGTDWNRSEWDFKARMADDAESWEVAEAANAVLDYHEAFGDPEATRRAAKAAEYLKKNVEYVDGKPYLPHMPECNHMLQAHSTINAALLLSRVKGYEALAAQLKDAGVSMNFQRILTFRDRERLVPPKVGMEINDYEKIQIGYYLLQMGDPRGREILARYKDMNDINHPRGAAYLVIVYTRLGDHEKARHFATLQKDMKPRRGYEFALRDFIDYVFERSGA
;
A
#
# COMPACT_ATOMS: atom_id res chain seq x y z
N MET A 1 -15.11 12.37 64.78
CA MET A 1 -14.30 12.98 63.69
C MET A 1 -13.31 12.02 63.00
N ARG A 2 -12.98 10.83 63.52
CA ARG A 2 -12.01 9.91 62.88
C ARG A 2 -12.52 9.02 61.72
N PRO A 3 -13.81 8.63 61.58
CA PRO A 3 -14.21 7.72 60.49
C PRO A 3 -14.32 8.41 59.12
N MET A 4 -14.55 9.73 59.12
CA MET A 4 -14.72 10.50 57.88
C MET A 4 -13.40 10.72 57.13
N LEU A 5 -12.26 10.73 57.85
CA LEU A 5 -10.93 10.83 57.25
C LEU A 5 -10.49 9.51 56.57
N ALA A 6 -10.85 8.37 57.17
CA ALA A 6 -10.53 7.04 56.63
C ALA A 6 -11.35 6.70 55.37
N LEU A 7 -12.59 7.16 55.29
CA LEU A 7 -13.43 7.05 54.09
C LEU A 7 -12.91 7.93 52.95
N LEU A 8 -12.41 9.13 53.23
CA LEU A 8 -11.84 10.01 52.21
C LEU A 8 -10.54 9.45 51.61
N THR A 9 -9.66 8.85 52.43
CA THR A 9 -8.42 8.23 51.95
C THR A 9 -8.68 6.96 51.14
N LEU A 10 -9.67 6.14 51.52
CA LEU A 10 -10.10 4.98 50.72
C LEU A 10 -10.73 5.38 49.38
N PHE A 11 -11.51 6.46 49.34
CA PHE A 11 -12.09 6.98 48.09
C PHE A 11 -11.02 7.55 47.14
N LEU A 12 -10.05 8.31 47.68
CA LEU A 12 -8.92 8.83 46.89
C LEU A 12 -8.04 7.71 46.34
N ALA A 13 -7.77 6.68 47.15
CA ALA A 13 -7.01 5.49 46.72
C ALA A 13 -7.76 4.67 45.65
N ALA A 14 -9.08 4.52 45.77
CA ALA A 14 -9.89 3.80 44.80
C ALA A 14 -10.00 4.53 43.45
N THR A 15 -9.92 5.87 43.43
CA THR A 15 -9.88 6.66 42.19
C THR A 15 -8.49 6.76 41.56
N SER A 16 -7.42 6.55 42.34
CA SER A 16 -6.05 6.62 41.83
C SER A 16 -5.57 5.32 41.19
N ILE A 17 -6.11 4.16 41.57
CA ILE A 17 -5.79 2.85 40.96
C ILE A 17 -6.12 2.82 39.45
N PRO A 18 -7.34 3.16 39.00
CA PRO A 18 -7.65 3.15 37.56
C PRO A 18 -6.86 4.21 36.78
N ALA A 19 -6.52 5.33 37.40
CA ALA A 19 -5.65 6.34 36.78
C ALA A 19 -4.20 5.85 36.64
N GLN A 20 -3.68 5.14 37.64
CA GLN A 20 -2.33 4.60 37.63
C GLN A 20 -2.19 3.39 36.69
N GLU A 21 -3.19 2.52 36.61
CA GLU A 21 -3.28 1.45 35.62
C GLU A 21 -3.36 2.00 34.19
N GLN A 22 -4.15 3.05 33.95
CA GLN A 22 -4.19 3.72 32.64
C GLN A 22 -2.85 4.37 32.27
N VAL A 23 -2.12 4.94 33.24
CA VAL A 23 -0.79 5.51 33.01
C VAL A 23 0.24 4.43 32.69
N LEU A 24 0.24 3.32 33.44
CA LEU A 24 1.10 2.16 33.19
C LEU A 24 0.82 1.55 31.81
N GLN A 25 -0.45 1.32 31.47
CA GLN A 25 -0.84 0.77 30.18
C GLN A 25 -0.44 1.68 29.01
N ARG A 26 -0.58 3.01 29.16
CA ARG A 26 -0.10 3.98 28.17
C ARG A 26 1.42 3.99 28.03
N SER A 27 2.15 3.80 29.14
CA SER A 27 3.62 3.73 29.13
C SER A 27 4.11 2.46 28.44
N GLU A 28 3.51 1.31 28.75
CA GLU A 28 3.85 0.03 28.12
C GLU A 28 3.53 0.04 26.61
N ASP A 29 2.41 0.64 26.22
CA ASP A 29 2.05 0.82 24.83
C ASP A 29 3.04 1.74 24.10
N ALA A 30 3.44 2.87 24.71
CA ALA A 30 4.42 3.77 24.14
C ALA A 30 5.79 3.08 23.93
N ASP A 31 6.26 2.30 24.90
CA ASP A 31 7.51 1.54 24.80
C ASP A 31 7.45 0.48 23.70
N ARG A 32 6.30 -0.22 23.56
CA ARG A 32 6.06 -1.19 22.49
C ARG A 32 6.11 -0.51 21.12
N VAL A 33 5.38 0.60 20.94
CA VAL A 33 5.35 1.36 19.69
C VAL A 33 6.74 1.87 19.33
N ALA A 34 7.48 2.45 20.27
CA ALA A 34 8.84 2.94 20.03
C ALA A 34 9.80 1.82 19.58
N LYS A 35 9.71 0.63 20.20
CA LYS A 35 10.50 -0.54 19.78
C LYS A 35 10.15 -0.99 18.36
N THR A 36 8.87 -1.02 18.02
CA THR A 36 8.42 -1.39 16.67
C THR A 36 8.90 -0.39 15.62
N ILE A 37 8.74 0.91 15.83
CA ILE A 37 9.23 1.96 14.93
C ILE A 37 10.75 1.87 14.77
N LYS A 38 11.48 1.61 15.85
CA LYS A 38 12.94 1.40 15.77
C LYS A 38 13.28 0.20 14.88
N ARG A 39 12.61 -0.95 15.02
CA ARG A 39 12.79 -2.12 14.15
C ARG A 39 12.51 -1.78 12.69
N PHE A 40 11.47 -0.98 12.42
CA PHE A 40 11.14 -0.55 11.07
C PHE A 40 12.24 0.31 10.45
N HIS A 41 12.80 1.26 11.19
CA HIS A 41 13.98 2.01 10.73
C HIS A 41 15.20 1.12 10.47
N GLU A 42 15.43 0.08 11.28
CA GLU A 42 16.52 -0.89 11.07
C GLU A 42 16.32 -1.70 9.79
N ILE A 43 15.09 -2.16 9.52
CA ILE A 43 14.73 -2.87 8.27
C ILE A 43 14.93 -1.96 7.07
N ASP A 44 14.42 -0.74 7.16
CA ASP A 44 14.47 0.28 6.11
C ASP A 44 15.91 0.65 5.75
N ALA A 45 16.74 0.94 6.76
CA ALA A 45 18.15 1.27 6.57
C ALA A 45 18.95 0.11 5.93
N ALA A 46 18.60 -1.14 6.24
CA ALA A 46 19.24 -2.32 5.66
C ALA A 46 18.72 -2.68 4.26
N ASN A 47 17.53 -2.20 3.90
CA ASN A 47 16.84 -2.55 2.66
C ASN A 47 16.14 -1.32 2.07
N PRO A 48 16.91 -0.32 1.60
CA PRO A 48 16.36 0.98 1.23
C PRO A 48 15.48 0.94 -0.02
N PHE A 49 15.09 -0.23 -0.54
CA PHE A 49 14.23 -0.35 -1.72
C PHE A 49 12.75 -0.35 -1.33
N CYS A 50 11.96 0.51 -1.99
CA CYS A 50 10.53 0.71 -1.78
C CYS A 50 10.15 1.09 -0.34
N THR A 51 10.96 1.95 0.27
CA THR A 51 10.77 2.45 1.63
C THR A 51 9.35 2.99 1.87
N PRO A 52 8.79 3.91 1.05
CA PRO A 52 7.43 4.41 1.29
C PRO A 52 6.38 3.30 1.26
N SER A 53 6.52 2.32 0.36
CA SER A 53 5.59 1.20 0.24
C SER A 53 5.65 0.25 1.44
N PHE A 54 6.84 0.01 2.00
CA PHE A 54 6.99 -0.74 3.25
C PHE A 54 6.22 -0.06 4.39
N TRP A 55 6.47 1.22 4.64
CA TRP A 55 5.77 2.00 5.67
C TRP A 55 4.25 2.08 5.41
N ALA A 56 3.84 2.21 4.15
CA ALA A 56 2.43 2.23 3.75
C ALA A 56 1.71 0.92 4.09
N TRP A 57 2.34 -0.23 3.84
CA TRP A 57 1.76 -1.53 4.17
C TRP A 57 1.76 -1.79 5.68
N GLU A 58 2.81 -1.41 6.40
CA GLU A 58 2.80 -1.46 7.87
C GLU A 58 1.71 -0.58 8.48
N LEU A 59 1.43 0.60 7.89
CA LEU A 59 0.31 1.44 8.29
C LEU A 59 -1.03 0.72 8.08
N GLN A 60 -1.22 0.10 6.93
CA GLN A 60 -2.42 -0.69 6.62
C GLN A 60 -2.58 -1.89 7.57
N LEU A 61 -1.48 -2.53 7.98
CA LEU A 61 -1.50 -3.60 8.97
C LEU A 61 -1.91 -3.08 10.36
N ALA A 62 -1.35 -1.94 10.79
CA ALA A 62 -1.73 -1.31 12.05
C ALA A 62 -3.23 -0.92 12.06
N ILE A 63 -3.76 -0.41 10.94
CA ILE A 63 -5.19 -0.16 10.75
C ILE A 63 -6.00 -1.46 10.89
N ALA A 64 -5.58 -2.54 10.22
CA ALA A 64 -6.27 -3.84 10.30
C ALA A 64 -6.25 -4.43 11.73
N LYS A 65 -5.16 -4.19 12.47
CA LYS A 65 -5.02 -4.53 13.90
C LYS A 65 -5.82 -3.61 14.84
N LYS A 66 -6.37 -2.51 14.32
CA LYS A 66 -7.00 -1.41 15.10
C LYS A 66 -6.05 -0.81 16.14
N ASP A 67 -4.76 -0.79 15.82
CA ASP A 67 -3.70 -0.28 16.67
C ASP A 67 -3.46 1.20 16.37
N GLU A 68 -4.30 2.06 16.97
CA GLU A 68 -4.27 3.51 16.70
C GLU A 68 -2.91 4.14 17.05
N SER A 69 -2.30 3.74 18.17
CA SER A 69 -1.01 4.27 18.62
C SER A 69 0.10 3.96 17.61
N LEU A 70 0.18 2.71 17.13
CA LEU A 70 1.16 2.33 16.12
C LEU A 70 0.86 2.98 14.76
N ALA A 71 -0.41 2.97 14.33
CA ALA A 71 -0.82 3.59 13.07
C ALA A 71 -0.47 5.08 13.03
N ARG A 72 -0.72 5.80 14.14
CA ARG A 72 -0.34 7.21 14.31
C ARG A 72 1.17 7.42 14.21
N ALA A 73 1.97 6.57 14.85
CA ALA A 73 3.43 6.68 14.81
C ALA A 73 3.97 6.43 13.39
N ILE A 74 3.45 5.42 12.69
CA ILE A 74 3.81 5.14 11.29
C ILE A 74 3.40 6.30 10.37
N ALA A 75 2.18 6.83 10.51
CA ALA A 75 1.71 7.97 9.72
C ALA A 75 2.61 9.19 9.91
N GLN A 76 3.09 9.45 11.13
CA GLN A 76 4.04 10.52 11.40
C GLN A 76 5.40 10.32 10.71
N GLU A 77 5.90 9.09 10.62
CA GLU A 77 7.11 8.80 9.82
C GLU A 77 6.87 9.08 8.33
N LEU A 78 5.74 8.62 7.77
CA LEU A 78 5.36 8.93 6.39
C LEU A 78 5.23 10.44 6.16
N TYR A 79 4.74 11.22 7.12
CA TYR A 79 4.65 12.68 6.97
C TYR A 79 6.01 13.38 6.94
N LYS A 80 7.01 12.83 7.65
CA LYS A 80 8.40 13.33 7.63
C LYS A 80 9.10 13.00 6.32
N LEU A 81 8.78 11.86 5.72
CA LEU A 81 9.33 11.40 4.45
C LEU A 81 8.70 12.09 3.23
N GLN A 82 7.56 12.78 3.39
CA GLN A 82 6.95 13.52 2.30
C GLN A 82 7.71 14.82 2.03
N GLU A 83 8.18 14.98 0.79
CA GLU A 83 8.86 16.16 0.32
C GLU A 83 7.91 17.36 0.14
N PRO A 84 8.44 18.60 0.10
CA PRO A 84 7.62 19.80 -0.04
C PRO A 84 6.71 19.84 -1.27
N ASP A 85 7.12 19.18 -2.36
CA ASP A 85 6.39 19.12 -3.64
C ASP A 85 5.24 18.08 -3.65
N GLY A 86 5.14 17.25 -2.63
CA GLY A 86 4.12 16.21 -2.48
C GLY A 86 4.59 14.80 -2.84
N SER A 87 5.80 14.64 -3.36
CA SER A 87 6.44 13.34 -3.52
C SER A 87 6.79 12.72 -2.15
N TRP A 88 7.03 11.41 -2.11
CA TRP A 88 7.64 10.73 -0.96
C TRP A 88 9.07 10.39 -1.31
N ALA A 89 10.00 10.70 -0.41
CA ALA A 89 11.42 10.42 -0.59
C ALA A 89 11.61 8.94 -1.02
N LEU A 90 12.17 8.76 -2.21
CA LEU A 90 12.41 7.45 -2.77
C LEU A 90 13.54 6.75 -2.02
N GLY A 91 13.28 5.51 -1.65
CA GLY A 91 14.30 4.61 -1.21
C GLY A 91 15.10 4.07 -2.40
N THR A 92 16.30 4.61 -2.61
CA THR A 92 17.41 4.18 -3.51
C THR A 92 17.16 3.87 -4.99
N ASP A 93 18.20 4.12 -5.79
CA ASP A 93 18.30 3.80 -7.22
C ASP A 93 17.91 2.35 -7.53
N TRP A 94 17.05 2.18 -8.55
CA TRP A 94 16.71 0.87 -9.09
C TRP A 94 17.94 0.19 -9.69
N ASN A 95 18.46 -0.82 -9.01
CA ASN A 95 19.40 -1.75 -9.64
C ASN A 95 18.66 -2.52 -10.75
N ARG A 96 19.18 -2.41 -11.98
CA ARG A 96 18.70 -3.13 -13.18
C ARG A 96 18.38 -4.59 -12.87
N SER A 97 17.15 -5.02 -13.10
CA SER A 97 16.88 -6.44 -13.30
C SER A 97 17.04 -6.79 -14.78
N GLU A 98 17.41 -8.04 -15.08
CA GLU A 98 17.48 -8.58 -16.44
C GLU A 98 16.13 -8.59 -17.19
N TRP A 99 15.04 -8.34 -16.46
CA TRP A 99 13.65 -8.36 -16.94
C TRP A 99 13.09 -6.96 -17.20
N ASP A 100 13.88 -5.90 -16.93
CA ASP A 100 13.45 -4.52 -17.17
C ASP A 100 13.72 -4.13 -18.63
N PHE A 101 12.64 -3.92 -19.38
CA PHE A 101 12.67 -3.58 -20.81
C PHE A 101 13.18 -2.14 -21.08
N LYS A 102 13.33 -1.30 -20.05
CA LYS A 102 14.00 0.01 -20.09
C LYS A 102 14.75 0.26 -18.77
N ALA A 103 15.72 1.18 -18.78
CA ALA A 103 16.22 1.76 -17.54
C ALA A 103 15.04 2.47 -16.86
N ARG A 104 14.60 1.97 -15.70
CA ARG A 104 13.61 2.66 -14.87
C ARG A 104 14.27 3.92 -14.32
N MET A 105 13.68 5.07 -14.62
CA MET A 105 14.07 6.32 -13.98
C MET A 105 13.44 6.35 -12.58
N ALA A 106 13.98 7.16 -11.66
CA ALA A 106 13.39 7.39 -10.35
C ALA A 106 11.87 7.66 -10.46
N ASP A 107 11.50 8.45 -11.46
CA ASP A 107 10.15 8.91 -11.80
C ASP A 107 9.14 7.77 -12.11
N ASP A 108 9.59 6.63 -12.64
CA ASP A 108 8.72 5.50 -13.01
C ASP A 108 8.18 4.73 -11.79
N ALA A 109 8.98 4.64 -10.73
CA ALA A 109 8.61 4.00 -9.47
C ALA A 109 7.95 4.99 -8.50
N GLU A 110 8.35 6.25 -8.60
CA GLU A 110 7.85 7.36 -7.80
C GLU A 110 6.33 7.45 -7.82
N SER A 111 5.70 7.33 -8.99
CA SER A 111 4.26 7.50 -9.07
C SER A 111 3.48 6.38 -8.37
N TRP A 112 3.99 5.14 -8.37
CA TRP A 112 3.34 4.05 -7.64
C TRP A 112 3.55 4.18 -6.13
N GLU A 113 4.77 4.50 -5.69
CA GLU A 113 5.08 4.65 -4.26
C GLU A 113 4.37 5.84 -3.62
N VAL A 114 4.32 6.97 -4.34
CA VAL A 114 3.56 8.15 -3.92
C VAL A 114 2.07 7.80 -3.81
N ALA A 115 1.52 7.08 -4.79
CA ALA A 115 0.12 6.66 -4.74
C ALA A 115 -0.15 5.65 -3.60
N GLU A 116 0.74 4.67 -3.36
CA GLU A 116 0.62 3.71 -2.25
C GLU A 116 0.63 4.42 -0.90
N ALA A 117 1.65 5.27 -0.66
CA ALA A 117 1.78 6.01 0.60
C ALA A 117 0.59 6.94 0.81
N ALA A 118 0.18 7.67 -0.22
CA ALA A 118 -0.97 8.57 -0.16
C ALA A 118 -2.29 7.84 0.10
N ASN A 119 -2.51 6.68 -0.54
CA ASN A 119 -3.68 5.85 -0.28
C ASN A 119 -3.67 5.29 1.15
N ALA A 120 -2.53 4.85 1.67
CA ALA A 120 -2.41 4.35 3.04
C ALA A 120 -2.68 5.44 4.09
N VAL A 121 -2.21 6.69 3.88
CA VAL A 121 -2.54 7.78 4.81
C VAL A 121 -4.02 8.17 4.72
N LEU A 122 -4.66 8.07 3.56
CA LEU A 122 -6.12 8.24 3.46
C LEU A 122 -6.88 7.13 4.18
N ASP A 123 -6.44 5.88 4.08
CA ASP A 123 -7.02 4.77 4.85
C ASP A 123 -6.89 5.03 6.37
N TYR A 124 -5.77 5.60 6.80
CA TYR A 124 -5.55 6.03 8.19
C TYR A 124 -6.51 7.15 8.61
N HIS A 125 -6.73 8.15 7.75
CA HIS A 125 -7.74 9.18 7.98
C HIS A 125 -9.14 8.58 8.14
N GLU A 126 -9.54 7.67 7.25
CA GLU A 126 -10.85 7.03 7.30
C GLU A 126 -11.05 6.18 8.55
N ALA A 127 -9.98 5.53 9.03
CA ALA A 127 -10.02 4.69 10.22
C ALA A 127 -10.01 5.48 11.54
N PHE A 128 -9.22 6.55 11.64
CA PHE A 128 -8.91 7.21 12.91
C PHE A 128 -9.06 8.74 12.91
N GLY A 129 -9.44 9.34 11.78
CA GLY A 129 -9.89 10.74 11.71
C GLY A 129 -8.79 11.80 11.72
N ASP A 130 -7.54 11.51 11.34
CA ASP A 130 -6.47 12.51 11.28
C ASP A 130 -6.64 13.46 10.06
N PRO A 131 -6.95 14.75 10.24
CA PRO A 131 -7.13 15.67 9.12
C PRO A 131 -5.81 16.01 8.39
N GLU A 132 -4.65 15.78 9.00
CA GLU A 132 -3.36 15.97 8.32
C GLU A 132 -3.19 15.00 7.16
N ALA A 133 -3.64 13.75 7.31
CA ALA A 133 -3.58 12.75 6.26
C ALA A 133 -4.26 13.20 4.96
N THR A 134 -5.43 13.86 5.05
CA THR A 134 -6.11 14.41 3.87
C THR A 134 -5.28 15.49 3.19
N ARG A 135 -4.62 16.37 3.96
CA ARG A 135 -3.74 17.41 3.41
C ARG A 135 -2.52 16.80 2.71
N ARG A 136 -1.93 15.76 3.30
CA ARG A 136 -0.78 15.03 2.75
C ARG A 136 -1.14 14.33 1.45
N ALA A 137 -2.28 13.63 1.41
CA ALA A 137 -2.79 12.98 0.21
C ALA A 137 -3.15 13.98 -0.90
N ALA A 138 -3.70 15.15 -0.56
CA ALA A 138 -4.00 16.19 -1.55
C ALA A 138 -2.73 16.74 -2.22
N LYS A 139 -1.64 16.93 -1.46
CA LYS A 139 -0.34 17.31 -2.06
C LYS A 139 0.19 16.23 -3.00
N ALA A 140 0.05 14.97 -2.63
CA ALA A 140 0.41 13.83 -3.45
C ALA A 140 -0.38 13.81 -4.77
N ALA A 141 -1.69 14.09 -4.70
CA ALA A 141 -2.54 14.19 -5.88
C ALA A 141 -2.12 15.34 -6.82
N GLU A 142 -1.76 16.51 -6.27
CA GLU A 142 -1.20 17.61 -7.07
C GLU A 142 0.14 17.24 -7.71
N TYR A 143 1.02 16.56 -6.97
CA TYR A 143 2.28 16.05 -7.49
C TYR A 143 2.04 15.07 -8.66
N LEU A 144 1.21 14.05 -8.45
CA LEU A 144 0.92 13.05 -9.47
C LEU A 144 0.24 13.68 -10.68
N LYS A 145 -0.69 14.62 -10.51
CA LYS A 145 -1.30 15.31 -11.65
C LYS A 145 -0.26 15.94 -12.57
N LYS A 146 0.73 16.63 -12.01
CA LYS A 146 1.78 17.31 -12.79
C LYS A 146 2.74 16.33 -13.48
N ASN A 147 3.04 15.20 -12.83
CA ASN A 147 4.06 14.26 -13.29
C ASN A 147 3.50 13.08 -14.10
N VAL A 148 2.24 12.69 -13.90
CA VAL A 148 1.52 11.73 -14.76
C VAL A 148 1.37 12.29 -16.18
N GLU A 149 1.32 13.63 -16.33
CA GLU A 149 1.35 14.30 -17.64
C GLU A 149 2.76 14.32 -18.29
N TYR A 150 3.82 14.02 -17.53
CA TYR A 150 5.22 14.32 -17.88
C TYR A 150 6.18 13.13 -17.75
N VAL A 151 5.76 11.91 -18.10
CA VAL A 151 6.72 10.82 -18.27
C VAL A 151 7.45 11.01 -19.61
N ASP A 152 8.51 11.81 -19.63
CA ASP A 152 9.38 11.97 -20.81
C ASP A 152 10.42 10.85 -20.81
N GLY A 153 10.02 9.68 -21.31
CA GLY A 153 10.84 8.49 -21.39
C GLY A 153 10.73 7.85 -22.75
N LYS A 154 11.88 7.45 -23.32
CA LYS A 154 11.93 6.61 -24.52
C LYS A 154 10.87 5.50 -24.45
N PRO A 155 10.20 5.20 -25.58
CA PRO A 155 9.03 4.35 -25.61
C PRO A 155 9.25 3.04 -24.85
N TYR A 156 8.36 2.74 -23.89
CA TYR A 156 8.32 1.43 -23.21
C TYR A 156 8.31 0.28 -24.24
N LEU A 157 7.75 0.56 -25.43
CA LEU A 157 7.78 -0.28 -26.61
C LEU A 157 8.05 0.60 -27.84
N PRO A 158 9.19 0.46 -28.55
CA PRO A 158 9.63 1.35 -29.65
C PRO A 158 8.61 1.60 -30.78
N HIS A 159 7.51 0.85 -30.81
CA HIS A 159 6.45 0.87 -31.81
C HIS A 159 5.13 1.49 -31.30
N MET A 160 5.05 1.95 -30.04
CA MET A 160 3.83 2.41 -29.39
C MET A 160 4.00 3.80 -28.72
N PRO A 161 4.15 4.87 -29.52
CA PRO A 161 4.45 6.21 -29.02
C PRO A 161 3.32 6.87 -28.20
N GLU A 162 2.10 6.34 -28.23
CA GLU A 162 0.95 6.86 -27.47
C GLU A 162 0.98 6.43 -26.00
N CYS A 163 1.70 5.35 -25.69
CA CYS A 163 1.95 4.92 -24.32
C CYS A 163 3.14 5.63 -23.69
N ASN A 164 3.77 6.57 -24.39
CA ASN A 164 4.93 7.31 -23.90
C ASN A 164 4.59 8.22 -22.72
N HIS A 165 3.31 8.51 -22.48
CA HIS A 165 2.85 9.38 -21.39
C HIS A 165 2.12 8.62 -20.27
N MET A 166 2.24 7.29 -20.20
CA MET A 166 1.50 6.48 -19.24
C MET A 166 2.42 5.63 -18.38
N LEU A 167 2.18 5.67 -17.06
CA LEU A 167 2.83 4.81 -16.07
C LEU A 167 2.52 3.33 -16.34
N GLN A 168 3.24 2.42 -15.67
CA GLN A 168 2.87 0.99 -15.66
C GLN A 168 1.40 0.82 -15.26
N ALA A 169 0.71 -0.20 -15.78
CA ALA A 169 -0.74 -0.35 -15.58
C ALA A 169 -1.14 -0.35 -14.09
N HIS A 170 -0.37 -1.01 -13.22
CA HIS A 170 -0.61 -1.01 -11.78
C HIS A 170 -0.39 0.37 -11.13
N SER A 171 0.66 1.08 -11.51
CA SER A 171 0.92 2.46 -11.05
C SER A 171 -0.18 3.42 -11.49
N THR A 172 -0.62 3.32 -12.75
CA THR A 172 -1.71 4.13 -13.32
C THR A 172 -3.01 3.91 -12.56
N ILE A 173 -3.36 2.65 -12.27
CA ILE A 173 -4.58 2.32 -11.54
C ILE A 173 -4.48 2.73 -10.07
N ASN A 174 -3.32 2.61 -9.44
CA ASN A 174 -3.12 3.07 -8.07
C ASN A 174 -3.25 4.61 -7.95
N ALA A 175 -2.67 5.35 -8.90
CA ALA A 175 -2.84 6.79 -9.00
C ALA A 175 -4.31 7.16 -9.25
N ALA A 176 -5.02 6.42 -10.13
CA ALA A 176 -6.45 6.61 -10.34
C ALA A 176 -7.26 6.39 -9.05
N LEU A 177 -6.92 5.37 -8.25
CA LEU A 177 -7.53 5.15 -6.94
C LEU A 177 -7.32 6.37 -6.02
N LEU A 178 -6.08 6.86 -5.88
CA LEU A 178 -5.82 8.04 -5.05
C LEU A 178 -6.65 9.24 -5.52
N LEU A 179 -6.57 9.54 -6.81
CA LEU A 179 -7.24 10.71 -7.40
C LEU A 179 -8.76 10.59 -7.29
N SER A 180 -9.33 9.38 -7.31
CA SER A 180 -10.77 9.19 -7.11
C SER A 180 -11.24 9.55 -5.68
N ARG A 181 -10.31 9.55 -4.72
CA ARG A 181 -10.56 9.83 -3.29
C ARG A 181 -10.28 11.29 -2.92
N VAL A 182 -9.66 12.07 -3.81
CA VAL A 182 -9.36 13.49 -3.58
C VAL A 182 -10.32 14.35 -4.40
N LYS A 183 -11.07 15.22 -3.71
CA LYS A 183 -12.08 16.10 -4.33
C LYS A 183 -11.48 16.95 -5.45
N GLY A 184 -12.14 16.99 -6.60
CA GLY A 184 -11.76 17.80 -7.76
C GLY A 184 -10.91 17.07 -8.81
N TYR A 185 -10.58 15.80 -8.58
CA TYR A 185 -9.81 14.96 -9.52
C TYR A 185 -10.62 13.84 -10.15
N GLU A 186 -11.94 13.81 -9.96
CA GLU A 186 -12.81 12.71 -10.35
C GLU A 186 -12.73 12.39 -11.85
N ALA A 187 -12.65 13.43 -12.69
CA ALA A 187 -12.52 13.28 -14.14
C ALA A 187 -11.17 12.69 -14.56
N LEU A 188 -10.06 13.13 -13.95
CA LEU A 188 -8.72 12.62 -14.23
C LEU A 188 -8.59 11.17 -13.72
N ALA A 189 -9.14 10.88 -12.54
CA ALA A 189 -9.19 9.53 -11.99
C ALA A 189 -9.92 8.55 -12.93
N ALA A 190 -11.05 8.96 -13.50
CA ALA A 190 -11.79 8.13 -14.47
C ALA A 190 -10.97 7.87 -15.74
N GLN A 191 -10.31 8.90 -16.28
CA GLN A 191 -9.45 8.76 -17.46
C GLN A 191 -8.27 7.81 -17.21
N LEU A 192 -7.58 7.95 -16.07
CA LEU A 192 -6.47 7.08 -15.70
C LEU A 192 -6.93 5.66 -15.42
N LYS A 193 -8.09 5.48 -14.78
CA LYS A 193 -8.69 4.15 -14.60
C LYS A 193 -8.93 3.48 -15.94
N ASP A 194 -9.59 4.17 -16.87
CA ASP A 194 -9.91 3.61 -18.18
C ASP A 194 -8.66 3.36 -19.02
N ALA A 195 -7.65 4.21 -18.91
CA ALA A 195 -6.34 4.03 -19.53
C ALA A 195 -5.61 2.80 -18.97
N GLY A 196 -5.47 2.71 -17.65
CA GLY A 196 -4.80 1.59 -16.98
C GLY A 196 -5.51 0.24 -17.19
N VAL A 197 -6.84 0.22 -17.29
CA VAL A 197 -7.58 -1.00 -17.65
C VAL A 197 -7.43 -1.33 -19.14
N SER A 198 -7.38 -0.31 -20.00
CA SER A 198 -7.16 -0.50 -21.44
C SER A 198 -5.74 -0.99 -21.76
N MET A 199 -4.77 -0.74 -20.87
CA MET A 199 -3.50 -1.47 -20.79
C MET A 199 -3.79 -2.91 -20.30
N ASN A 200 -4.50 -3.64 -21.14
CA ASN A 200 -5.20 -4.88 -20.89
C ASN A 200 -4.36 -5.88 -20.07
N PHE A 201 -5.02 -6.54 -19.13
CA PHE A 201 -4.51 -7.59 -18.24
C PHE A 201 -3.99 -8.86 -18.94
N GLN A 202 -3.96 -8.85 -20.26
CA GLN A 202 -3.36 -9.88 -21.13
C GLN A 202 -2.57 -9.25 -22.30
N ARG A 203 -2.64 -7.91 -22.50
CA ARG A 203 -2.22 -7.20 -23.72
C ARG A 203 -2.04 -5.70 -23.45
N ILE A 204 -0.90 -5.07 -23.73
CA ILE A 204 -0.89 -3.60 -23.83
C ILE A 204 -1.64 -3.22 -25.12
N LEU A 205 -2.83 -2.62 -25.03
CA LEU A 205 -3.57 -2.11 -26.20
C LEU A 205 -3.44 -0.58 -26.24
N THR A 206 -2.86 -0.04 -27.31
CA THR A 206 -2.80 1.40 -27.55
C THR A 206 -4.07 1.94 -28.20
N PHE A 207 -4.23 3.26 -28.25
CA PHE A 207 -5.34 3.92 -28.95
C PHE A 207 -5.30 3.59 -30.46
N ARG A 208 -4.10 3.51 -31.06
CA ARG A 208 -3.88 3.01 -32.43
C ARG A 208 -4.20 1.53 -32.64
N ASP A 209 -4.03 0.68 -31.64
CA ASP A 209 -4.32 -0.75 -31.76
C ASP A 209 -5.83 -1.04 -31.78
N ARG A 210 -6.65 -0.14 -31.22
CA ARG A 210 -8.12 -0.18 -31.38
C ARG A 210 -8.55 0.01 -32.84
N GLU A 211 -7.75 0.70 -33.65
CA GLU A 211 -8.04 0.93 -35.06
C GLU A 211 -7.42 -0.13 -36.00
N ARG A 212 -6.41 -0.88 -35.56
CA ARG A 212 -5.58 -1.72 -36.46
C ARG A 212 -5.66 -3.24 -36.28
N LEU A 213 -6.39 -3.77 -35.29
CA LEU A 213 -6.58 -5.22 -35.10
C LEU A 213 -5.29 -6.07 -35.17
N VAL A 214 -4.14 -5.52 -34.75
CA VAL A 214 -2.87 -6.29 -34.74
C VAL A 214 -2.77 -7.06 -33.41
N PRO A 215 -2.64 -8.39 -33.41
CA PRO A 215 -2.45 -9.14 -32.18
C PRO A 215 -1.03 -8.92 -31.59
N PRO A 216 -0.90 -8.75 -30.27
CA PRO A 216 0.39 -8.51 -29.62
C PRO A 216 1.29 -9.76 -29.58
N LYS A 217 2.59 -9.56 -29.38
CA LYS A 217 3.59 -10.65 -29.29
C LYS A 217 3.51 -11.37 -27.94
N VAL A 218 3.66 -12.69 -27.96
CA VAL A 218 3.75 -13.56 -26.78
C VAL A 218 4.93 -13.13 -25.89
N GLY A 219 4.74 -13.06 -24.57
CA GLY A 219 5.77 -12.65 -23.59
C GLY A 219 5.75 -11.17 -23.17
N MET A 220 4.78 -10.39 -23.63
CA MET A 220 4.60 -8.97 -23.26
C MET A 220 3.47 -8.73 -22.23
N GLU A 221 3.10 -9.77 -21.47
CA GLU A 221 2.04 -9.68 -20.46
C GLU A 221 2.58 -9.10 -19.15
N ILE A 222 1.76 -8.30 -18.47
CA ILE A 222 2.02 -7.94 -17.06
C ILE A 222 2.08 -9.20 -16.20
N ASN A 223 2.94 -9.21 -15.18
CA ASN A 223 3.09 -10.37 -14.30
C ASN A 223 1.87 -10.52 -13.36
N ASP A 224 1.69 -11.70 -12.77
CA ASP A 224 0.53 -11.97 -11.90
C ASP A 224 0.50 -11.12 -10.64
N TYR A 225 1.66 -10.71 -10.11
CA TYR A 225 1.72 -9.81 -8.97
C TYR A 225 1.11 -8.44 -9.29
N GLU A 226 1.44 -7.85 -10.43
CA GLU A 226 0.84 -6.59 -10.89
C GLU A 226 -0.64 -6.73 -11.21
N LYS A 227 -1.07 -7.86 -11.80
CA LYS A 227 -2.49 -8.15 -12.05
C LYS A 227 -3.28 -8.19 -10.74
N ILE A 228 -2.75 -8.83 -9.71
CA ILE A 228 -3.37 -8.90 -8.38
C ILE A 228 -3.49 -7.50 -7.77
N GLN A 229 -2.42 -6.69 -7.81
CA GLN A 229 -2.45 -5.31 -7.33
C GLN A 229 -3.53 -4.49 -8.03
N ILE A 230 -3.58 -4.54 -9.36
CA ILE A 230 -4.59 -3.82 -10.12
C ILE A 230 -6.01 -4.32 -9.78
N GLY A 231 -6.20 -5.64 -9.70
CA GLY A 231 -7.48 -6.23 -9.31
C GLY A 231 -7.96 -5.73 -7.95
N TYR A 232 -7.01 -5.58 -7.01
CA TYR A 232 -7.26 -5.01 -5.71
C TYR A 232 -7.65 -3.52 -5.77
N TYR A 233 -6.88 -2.68 -6.45
CA TYR A 233 -7.20 -1.25 -6.57
C TYR A 233 -8.55 -1.00 -7.27
N LEU A 234 -8.87 -1.77 -8.32
CA LEU A 234 -10.17 -1.72 -8.99
C LEU A 234 -11.31 -2.07 -8.04
N LEU A 235 -11.11 -3.08 -7.20
CA LEU A 235 -12.09 -3.46 -6.21
C LEU A 235 -12.33 -2.34 -5.18
N GLN A 236 -11.28 -1.64 -4.75
CA GLN A 236 -11.41 -0.47 -3.87
C GLN A 236 -12.16 0.70 -4.52
N MET A 237 -12.03 0.86 -5.84
CA MET A 237 -12.80 1.83 -6.62
C MET A 237 -14.25 1.38 -6.92
N GLY A 238 -14.69 0.22 -6.42
CA GLY A 238 -16.03 -0.32 -6.69
C GLY A 238 -16.21 -0.91 -8.10
N ASP A 239 -15.11 -1.17 -8.83
CA ASP A 239 -15.15 -1.68 -10.19
C ASP A 239 -15.25 -3.23 -10.20
N PRO A 240 -16.30 -3.82 -10.82
CA PRO A 240 -16.54 -5.26 -10.77
C PRO A 240 -15.41 -6.09 -11.40
N ARG A 241 -14.65 -5.51 -12.35
CA ARG A 241 -13.49 -6.15 -12.99
C ARG A 241 -12.43 -6.54 -11.98
N GLY A 242 -12.30 -5.81 -10.87
CA GLY A 242 -11.39 -6.16 -9.78
C GLY A 242 -11.66 -7.55 -9.22
N ARG A 243 -12.94 -7.91 -9.01
CA ARG A 243 -13.34 -9.25 -8.55
C ARG A 243 -13.06 -10.31 -9.59
N GLU A 244 -13.30 -10.03 -10.86
CA GLU A 244 -13.06 -10.96 -11.98
C GLU A 244 -11.58 -11.30 -12.13
N ILE A 245 -10.70 -10.34 -11.88
CA ILE A 245 -9.25 -10.55 -11.89
C ILE A 245 -8.82 -11.41 -10.70
N LEU A 246 -9.23 -11.02 -9.49
CA LEU A 246 -8.83 -11.73 -8.26
C LEU A 246 -9.38 -13.17 -8.21
N ALA A 247 -10.54 -13.43 -8.81
CA ALA A 247 -11.14 -14.77 -8.88
C ALA A 247 -10.34 -15.79 -9.70
N ARG A 248 -9.35 -15.33 -10.49
CA ARG A 248 -8.44 -16.20 -11.27
C ARG A 248 -7.35 -16.81 -10.42
N TYR A 249 -7.05 -16.24 -9.26
CA TYR A 249 -5.97 -16.66 -8.37
C TYR A 249 -6.56 -17.43 -7.19
N LYS A 250 -6.78 -18.73 -7.39
CA LYS A 250 -7.37 -19.61 -6.37
C LYS A 250 -6.29 -20.32 -5.56
N ASP A 251 -5.21 -20.74 -6.22
CA ASP A 251 -4.10 -21.48 -5.62
C ASP A 251 -2.73 -20.97 -6.09
N MET A 252 -1.63 -21.47 -5.50
CA MET A 252 -0.25 -21.16 -5.92
C MET A 252 0.03 -21.43 -7.39
N ASN A 253 -0.63 -22.46 -7.97
CA ASN A 253 -0.43 -22.83 -9.37
C ASN A 253 -0.96 -21.78 -10.35
N ASP A 254 -1.85 -20.90 -9.89
CA ASP A 254 -2.40 -19.80 -10.69
C ASP A 254 -1.50 -18.55 -10.66
N ILE A 255 -0.42 -18.57 -9.88
CA ILE A 255 0.42 -17.39 -9.61
C ILE A 255 1.84 -17.67 -10.08
N ASN A 256 2.18 -17.18 -11.28
CA ASN A 256 3.52 -17.28 -11.83
C ASN A 256 4.44 -16.14 -11.31
N HIS A 257 4.42 -15.91 -9.99
CA HIS A 257 5.31 -14.96 -9.33
C HIS A 257 5.29 -15.15 -7.79
N PRO A 258 6.46 -15.34 -7.12
CA PRO A 258 6.50 -15.69 -5.70
C PRO A 258 5.85 -14.65 -4.77
N ARG A 259 5.85 -13.37 -5.16
CA ARG A 259 5.25 -12.29 -4.36
C ARG A 259 3.73 -12.17 -4.53
N GLY A 260 3.15 -12.77 -5.57
CA GLY A 260 1.71 -12.64 -5.84
C GLY A 260 0.86 -13.24 -4.72
N ALA A 261 1.23 -14.44 -4.25
CA ALA A 261 0.52 -15.11 -3.16
C ALA A 261 0.64 -14.37 -1.83
N ALA A 262 1.82 -13.81 -1.52
CA ALA A 262 2.02 -13.01 -0.32
C ALA A 262 1.16 -11.73 -0.37
N TYR A 263 1.06 -11.08 -1.54
CA TYR A 263 0.22 -9.90 -1.69
C TYR A 263 -1.28 -10.22 -1.58
N LEU A 264 -1.73 -11.41 -2.01
CA LEU A 264 -3.12 -11.85 -1.78
C LEU A 264 -3.47 -11.93 -0.29
N VAL A 265 -2.50 -12.16 0.60
CA VAL A 265 -2.72 -12.09 2.05
C VAL A 265 -3.12 -10.68 2.47
N ILE A 266 -2.43 -9.65 1.97
CA ILE A 266 -2.81 -8.24 2.20
C ILE A 266 -4.21 -7.99 1.66
N VAL A 267 -4.46 -8.34 0.39
CA VAL A 267 -5.75 -8.13 -0.29
C VAL A 267 -6.91 -8.72 0.52
N TYR A 268 -6.85 -10.01 0.85
CA TYR A 268 -7.95 -10.67 1.54
C TYR A 268 -8.06 -10.27 3.01
N THR A 269 -6.95 -9.88 3.66
CA THR A 269 -7.00 -9.26 4.99
C THR A 269 -7.78 -7.94 4.95
N ARG A 270 -7.52 -7.09 3.96
CA ARG A 270 -8.19 -5.78 3.79
C ARG A 270 -9.64 -5.91 3.37
N LEU A 271 -9.98 -6.93 2.60
CA LEU A 271 -11.37 -7.24 2.22
C LEU A 271 -12.18 -7.92 3.34
N GLY A 272 -11.54 -8.32 4.45
CA GLY A 272 -12.18 -9.07 5.52
C GLY A 272 -12.49 -10.54 5.18
N ASP A 273 -11.95 -11.06 4.08
CA ASP A 273 -12.09 -12.47 3.68
C ASP A 273 -11.03 -13.31 4.41
N HIS A 274 -11.29 -13.58 5.69
CA HIS A 274 -10.35 -14.25 6.59
C HIS A 274 -9.99 -15.67 6.13
N GLU A 275 -10.91 -16.38 5.49
CA GLU A 275 -10.67 -17.74 4.99
C GLU A 275 -9.63 -17.73 3.87
N LYS A 276 -9.79 -16.86 2.87
CA LYS A 276 -8.79 -16.73 1.80
C LYS A 276 -7.48 -16.15 2.29
N ALA A 277 -7.52 -15.16 3.19
CA ALA A 277 -6.31 -14.63 3.81
C ALA A 277 -5.50 -15.76 4.49
N ARG A 278 -6.16 -16.64 5.24
CA ARG A 278 -5.53 -17.81 5.89
C ARG A 278 -5.00 -18.84 4.90
N HIS A 279 -5.76 -19.11 3.83
CA HIS A 279 -5.32 -20.01 2.77
C HIS A 279 -3.99 -19.54 2.16
N PHE A 280 -3.91 -18.29 1.68
CA PHE A 280 -2.68 -17.75 1.10
C PHE A 280 -1.56 -17.56 2.13
N ALA A 281 -1.87 -17.22 3.38
CA ALA A 281 -0.88 -17.15 4.45
C ALA A 281 -0.24 -18.53 4.71
N THR A 282 -1.03 -19.60 4.66
CA THR A 282 -0.56 -20.99 4.80
C THR A 282 0.39 -21.38 3.67
N LEU A 283 0.07 -20.98 2.44
CA LEU A 283 0.93 -21.20 1.27
C LEU A 283 2.25 -20.41 1.34
N GLN A 284 2.30 -19.33 2.14
CA GLN A 284 3.45 -18.42 2.28
C GLN A 284 4.10 -18.46 3.68
N LYS A 285 3.75 -19.41 4.54
CA LYS A 285 4.25 -19.48 5.92
C LYS A 285 5.78 -19.49 6.02
N ASP A 286 6.46 -20.05 5.02
CA ASP A 286 7.93 -20.17 4.99
C ASP A 286 8.64 -19.05 4.20
N MET A 287 7.91 -17.98 3.81
CA MET A 287 8.45 -16.84 3.07
C MET A 287 9.63 -16.16 3.79
N LYS A 288 10.82 -16.16 3.20
CA LYS A 288 11.98 -15.47 3.77
C LYS A 288 12.11 -14.08 3.14
N PRO A 289 11.80 -12.98 3.86
CA PRO A 289 11.92 -11.65 3.31
C PRO A 289 13.39 -11.32 3.02
N ARG A 290 13.63 -10.68 1.87
CA ARG A 290 14.95 -10.21 1.41
C ARG A 290 14.98 -8.73 1.07
N ARG A 291 13.81 -8.09 0.93
CA ARG A 291 13.64 -6.67 0.59
C ARG A 291 12.66 -6.03 1.57
N GLY A 292 12.74 -4.70 1.76
CA GLY A 292 11.94 -3.97 2.77
C GLY A 292 10.45 -4.31 2.71
N TYR A 293 9.83 -4.17 1.54
CA TYR A 293 8.40 -4.47 1.34
C TYR A 293 8.03 -5.96 1.59
N GLU A 294 8.99 -6.90 1.52
CA GLU A 294 8.76 -8.31 1.84
C GLU A 294 8.64 -8.55 3.35
N PHE A 295 9.25 -7.69 4.18
CA PHE A 295 9.04 -7.73 5.62
C PHE A 295 7.61 -7.35 5.97
N ALA A 296 7.04 -6.32 5.35
CA ALA A 296 5.63 -5.99 5.54
C ALA A 296 4.70 -7.14 5.10
N LEU A 297 4.98 -7.78 3.95
CA LEU A 297 4.25 -8.97 3.52
C LEU A 297 4.33 -10.10 4.55
N ARG A 298 5.50 -10.32 5.16
CA ARG A 298 5.69 -11.29 6.25
C ARG A 298 4.88 -10.92 7.49
N ASP A 299 4.89 -9.67 7.92
CA ASP A 299 4.17 -9.22 9.12
C ASP A 299 2.62 -9.35 8.91
N PHE A 300 2.11 -9.22 7.68
CA PHE A 300 0.72 -9.57 7.33
C PHE A 300 0.42 -11.08 7.43
N ILE A 301 1.32 -11.93 6.94
CA ILE A 301 1.20 -13.39 7.04
C ILE A 301 1.12 -13.80 8.52
N ASP A 302 2.01 -13.27 9.35
CA ASP A 302 2.07 -13.57 10.77
C ASP A 302 0.80 -13.10 11.50
N TYR A 303 0.31 -11.91 11.20
CA TYR A 303 -0.97 -11.40 11.74
C TYR A 303 -2.16 -12.32 11.45
N VAL A 304 -2.23 -12.89 10.24
CA VAL A 304 -3.32 -13.82 9.88
C VAL A 304 -3.26 -15.09 10.73
N PHE A 305 -2.08 -15.58 11.07
CA PHE A 305 -1.92 -16.72 11.98
C PHE A 305 -2.29 -16.38 13.41
N GLU A 306 -1.80 -15.25 13.95
CA GLU A 306 -2.13 -14.77 15.30
C GLU A 306 -3.65 -14.66 15.52
N ARG A 307 -4.38 -14.13 14.52
CA ARG A 307 -5.83 -13.97 14.60
C ARG A 307 -6.62 -15.27 14.47
N SER A 308 -6.03 -16.30 13.85
CA SER A 308 -6.69 -17.57 13.56
C SER A 308 -6.64 -18.58 14.71
N GLY A 309 -5.99 -18.25 15.82
CA GLY A 309 -5.86 -19.13 16.99
C GLY A 309 -5.10 -20.43 16.73
N ALA A 310 -4.16 -20.42 15.78
CA ALA A 310 -3.31 -21.55 15.42
C ALA A 310 -1.97 -21.52 16.18
#